data_AF-A0A1X7EX40-F1
#
_entry.id   AF-A0A1X7EX40-F1
#
_cell.length_a   1.000
_cell.length_b   1.000
_cell.length_c   1.000
_cell.angle_alpha   90.00
_cell.angle_beta   90.00
_cell.angle_gamma   90.00
#
_symmetry.space_group_name_H-M   'P 1'
#
loop_
_entity.id
_entity.type
_entity.pdbx_description
1 polymer ?
#
loop_
_entity_poly.entity_id
_entity_poly.type
_entity_poly.pdbx_seq_one_letter_code
_entity_poly.pdbx_strand_id
1 'polypeptide(L)' 'MSKTDCAINVFSSASLHLDVVDEFIAIAQSKLDGATSDFTRDSLTDLLAGLTEQRETYRAVLAAAPTANALAA' A
#
# COMPACT_ATOMS: atom_id res chain seq x y z
N MET A 1 9.62 -17.12 18.73
CA MET A 1 9.69 -16.51 17.39
C MET A 1 11.02 -15.78 17.29
N SER A 2 11.84 -16.06 16.27
CA SER A 2 13.09 -15.34 16.07
C SER A 2 12.84 -13.93 15.53
N LYS A 3 13.85 -13.06 15.57
CA LYS A 3 13.78 -11.72 14.93
C LYS A 3 13.58 -11.84 13.42
N THR A 4 14.16 -12.87 12.80
CA THR A 4 14.01 -13.17 11.37
C THR A 4 12.58 -13.59 11.03
N ASP A 5 11.97 -14.48 11.82
CA ASP A 5 10.56 -14.88 11.63
C ASP A 5 9.62 -13.68 11.79
N CYS A 6 9.90 -12.79 12.75
CA CYS A 6 9.17 -11.54 12.92
C CYS A 6 9.25 -10.66 11.67
N ALA A 7 10.46 -10.44 11.16
CA ALA A 7 10.69 -9.64 9.96
C ALA A 7 9.96 -10.22 8.74
N ILE A 8 10.02 -11.54 8.54
CA ILE A 8 9.28 -12.22 7.47
C ILE A 8 7.78 -11.94 7.58
N ASN A 9 7.19 -12.08 8.77
CA ASN A 9 5.77 -11.81 8.97
C ASN A 9 5.40 -10.34 8.71
N VAL A 10 6.26 -9.40 9.12
CA VAL A 10 6.06 -7.97 8.86
C VAL A 10 6.08 -7.67 7.36
N PHE A 11 7.06 -8.19 6.62
CA PHE A 11 7.15 -7.97 5.17
C PHE A 11 6.01 -8.67 4.41
N SER A 12 5.62 -9.88 4.80
CA SER A 12 4.46 -10.57 4.22
C SER A 12 3.16 -9.77 4.46
N SER A 13 2.98 -9.25 5.68
CA SER A 13 1.82 -8.40 6.00
C SER A 13 1.83 -7.09 5.21
N ALA A 14 3.00 -6.44 5.09
CA ALA A 14 3.17 -5.23 4.30
C ALA A 14 2.88 -5.45 2.81
N SER A 15 3.28 -6.59 2.25
CA SER A 15 2.96 -6.97 0.87
C SER A 15 1.45 -7.14 0.67
N LEU A 16 0.78 -7.85 1.56
CA LEU A 16 -0.68 -8.02 1.49
C LEU A 16 -1.41 -6.67 1.61
N HIS A 17 -0.96 -5.80 2.51
CA HIS A 17 -1.53 -4.46 2.63
C HIS A 17 -1.32 -3.61 1.37
N LEU A 18 -0.16 -3.73 0.70
CA LEU A 18 0.08 -3.04 -0.57
C LEU A 18 -0.94 -3.48 -1.64
N ASP A 19 -1.21 -4.78 -1.76
CA ASP A 19 -2.20 -5.31 -2.71
C ASP A 19 -3.61 -4.74 -2.41
N VAL A 20 -3.98 -4.65 -1.13
CA VAL A 20 -5.26 -4.07 -0.70
C VAL A 20 -5.34 -2.57 -1.02
N VAL A 21 -4.25 -1.82 -0.82
CA VAL A 21 -4.19 -0.39 -1.16
C VAL A 21 -4.30 -0.18 -2.67
N ASP A 22 -3.64 -1.01 -3.49
CA ASP A 22 -3.73 -0.93 -4.95
C ASP A 22 -5.17 -1.19 -5.44
N GLU A 23 -5.85 -2.20 -4.89
CA GLU A 23 -7.27 -2.46 -5.20
C GLU A 23 -8.17 -1.32 -4.74
N PHE A 24 -7.92 -0.76 -3.55
CA PHE A 24 -8.72 0.36 -3.05
C PHE A 24 -8.55 1.62 -3.92
N ILE A 25 -7.32 1.90 -4.40
CA ILE A 25 -7.08 2.96 -5.37
C ILE A 25 -7.91 2.72 -6.64
N ALA A 26 -7.90 1.51 -7.20
CA ALA A 26 -8.67 1.17 -8.39
C ALA A 26 -10.18 1.39 -8.20
N ILE A 27 -10.72 0.97 -7.04
CA ILE A 27 -12.13 1.20 -6.68
C ILE A 27 -12.42 2.70 -6.56
N ALA A 28 -11.58 3.46 -5.85
CA ALA A 28 -11.78 4.90 -5.66
C ALA A 28 -11.71 5.68 -6.99
N GLN A 29 -10.81 5.29 -7.90
CA GLN A 29 -10.74 5.82 -9.27
C GLN A 29 -12.03 5.51 -10.04
N SER A 30 -12.49 4.26 -10.02
CA SER A 30 -13.75 3.88 -10.67
C SER A 30 -14.96 4.65 -10.12
N LYS A 31 -14.99 4.94 -8.81
CA LYS A 31 -16.03 5.78 -8.21
C LYS A 31 -15.90 7.24 -8.65
N LEU A 32 -14.68 7.76 -8.78
CA LEU A 32 -14.42 9.13 -9.21
C LEU A 32 -14.89 9.35 -10.66
N ASP A 33 -14.64 8.39 -11.54
CA ASP A 33 -15.07 8.43 -12.95
C ASP A 33 -16.60 8.52 -13.09
N GLY A 34 -17.33 7.91 -12.14
CA GLY A 34 -18.80 7.96 -12.08
C GLY A 34 -19.38 9.11 -11.25
N ALA A 35 -18.54 9.95 -10.62
CA ALA A 35 -19.00 10.98 -9.69
C ALA A 35 -19.50 12.23 -10.42
N THR A 36 -20.75 12.62 -10.15
CA THR A 36 -21.39 13.81 -10.73
C THR A 36 -21.48 14.99 -9.76
N SER A 37 -21.26 14.76 -8.47
CA SER A 37 -21.27 15.79 -7.43
C SER A 37 -19.85 16.31 -7.19
N ASP A 38 -19.68 17.63 -7.19
CA ASP A 38 -18.39 18.29 -6.94
C ASP A 38 -17.82 17.89 -5.57
N PHE A 39 -18.64 17.85 -4.53
CA PHE A 39 -18.22 17.41 -3.20
C PHE A 39 -17.68 15.96 -3.20
N THR A 40 -18.32 15.07 -3.95
CA THR A 40 -17.89 13.67 -4.05
C THR A 40 -16.57 13.56 -4.82
N ARG A 41 -16.41 14.33 -5.90
CA ARG A 41 -15.16 14.38 -6.67
C ARG A 41 -13.99 14.87 -5.82
N ASP A 42 -14.18 15.95 -5.06
CA ASP A 42 -13.14 16.51 -4.20
C ASP A 42 -12.76 15.50 -3.09
N SER A 43 -13.76 14.93 -2.42
CA SER A 43 -13.54 13.92 -1.36
C SER A 43 -12.79 12.69 -1.87
N LEU A 44 -13.12 12.20 -3.08
CA LEU A 44 -12.44 11.05 -3.69
C LEU A 44 -11.03 11.41 -4.15
N THR A 45 -10.80 12.64 -4.60
CA THR A 45 -9.47 13.13 -4.97
C THR A 45 -8.55 13.20 -3.75
N ASP A 46 -9.05 13.72 -2.63
CA ASP A 46 -8.31 13.75 -1.36
C ASP A 46 -8.01 12.33 -0.84
N LEU A 47 -8.99 11.43 -0.90
CA LEU A 47 -8.81 10.02 -0.55
C LEU A 47 -7.72 9.36 -1.42
N LEU A 48 -7.75 9.58 -2.73
CA LEU A 48 -6.77 9.02 -3.67
C LEU A 48 -5.35 9.54 -3.40
N ALA A 49 -5.21 10.81 -3.00
CA ALA A 49 -3.93 11.37 -2.61
C ALA A 49 -3.35 10.61 -1.38
N GLY A 50 -4.16 10.42 -0.34
CA GLY A 50 -3.75 9.67 0.86
C GLY A 50 -3.43 8.20 0.58
N LEU A 51 -4.24 7.52 -0.24
CA LEU A 51 -3.98 6.14 -0.63
C LEU A 51 -2.69 6.01 -1.45
N THR A 52 -2.41 6.97 -2.33
CA THR A 52 -1.18 6.99 -3.13
C THR A 52 0.05 7.16 -2.24
N GLU A 53 0.00 8.05 -1.24
CA GLU A 53 1.08 8.21 -0.26
C GLU A 53 1.30 6.92 0.56
N GLN A 54 0.22 6.27 1.00
CA GLN A 54 0.30 5.00 1.72
C GLN A 54 0.92 3.90 0.84
N ARG A 55 0.56 3.84 -0.45
CA ARG A 55 1.13 2.90 -1.41
C ARG A 55 2.65 3.09 -1.54
N GLU A 56 3.11 4.33 -1.72
CA GLU A 56 4.55 4.60 -1.84
C GLU A 56 5.30 4.28 -0.55
N THR A 57 4.67 4.48 0.62
CA THR A 57 5.24 4.08 1.91
C THR A 57 5.45 2.56 2.00
N TYR A 58 4.44 1.75 1.62
CA TYR A 58 4.61 0.30 1.60
C TYR A 58 5.65 -0.17 0.59
N ARG A 59 5.71 0.45 -0.60
CA ARG A 59 6.76 0.17 -1.59
C ARG A 59 8.15 0.46 -1.03
N ALA A 60 8.33 1.55 -0.31
CA ALA A 60 9.60 1.89 0.33
C ALA A 60 9.98 0.86 1.41
N VAL A 61 9.03 0.42 2.23
CA VAL A 61 9.26 -0.65 3.23
C VAL A 61 9.67 -1.95 2.55
N LEU A 62 8.97 -2.38 1.50
CA LEU A 62 9.26 -3.62 0.79
C LEU A 62 10.58 -3.55 0.00
N ALA A 63 10.97 -2.38 -0.50
CA ALA A 63 12.26 -2.17 -1.13
C ALA A 63 13.43 -2.21 -0.13
N ALA A 64 13.17 -1.89 1.15
CA ALA A 64 14.15 -2.00 2.23
C ALA A 64 14.29 -3.43 2.79
N ALA A 65 13.48 -4.38 2.32
CA ALA A 65 13.59 -5.77 2.75
C ALA A 65 14.98 -6.32 2.36
N PRO A 66 15.76 -6.83 3.33
CA PRO A 66 17.05 -7.43 3.00
C PRO A 66 16.79 -8.65 2.10
N THR A 67 17.42 -8.66 0.92
CA THR A 67 17.51 -9.88 0.10
C THR A 67 17.98 -11.02 1.00
N ALA A 68 17.24 -12.13 1.05
CA ALA A 68 17.44 -13.23 1.99
C ALA A 68 18.90 -13.76 2.06
N ASN A 69 19.71 -13.52 1.03
CA ASN A 69 21.14 -13.84 1.02
C ASN A 69 22.03 -12.99 1.94
N ALA A 70 21.59 -11.81 2.36
CA ALA A 70 22.37 -10.92 3.24
C ALA A 70 22.17 -11.22 4.74
N LEU A 71 21.14 -11.98 5.11
CA LEU A 71 20.82 -12.31 6.50
C LEU A 71 21.38 -13.67 6.96
N ALA A 72 22.01 -14.41 6.04
CA ALA A 72 22.56 -15.75 6.26
C ALA A 72 24.11 -15.80 6.25
N ALA A 73 24.78 -14.64 6.13
CA ALA A 73 26.23 -14.49 6.15
C ALA A 73 26.73 -13.87 7.46
#